data_AF-A0A564ZAZ0-F1
#
_entry.id   AF-A0A564ZAZ0-F1
#
_cell.length_a   1.000
_cell.length_b   1.000
_cell.length_c   1.000
_cell.angle_alpha   90.00
_cell.angle_beta   90.00
_cell.angle_gamma   90.00
#
_symmetry.space_group_name_H-M   'P 1'
#
loop_
_entity.id
_entity.type
_entity.pdbx_description
1 polymer ?
#
loop_
_entity_poly.entity_id
_entity_poly.type
_entity_poly.pdbx_seq_one_letter_code
_entity_poly.pdbx_strand_id
1 'polypeptide(L)'
;MTKKDLNELMARVFSEGLEGLVIKPNDSVYEPGKRRWIKIKKDYLGQGAMADSADLIVLGAYFGTGKKGGLASVFLMGAFDPQTKQFCTVTKVGNGLDDKTLLKLQKQIKMVKISKDYSKVPKWLNVSRNMVPDFVVVDPKQSPIWEITGAEFSRAGAHTAGAGGGQEGISIRFPRVTRQRPDKTWRDATDVPRLESLFTSSHTQSDWSKRLDAISKPSNQLATRDTLKRAFKEIEEMNIDDSGDDDINDDVKDTKKPRLMRIRDSMGFRHLRELFNGFIIDVPKSLVDDSSFNMLYRRLVACGAVVMGDGLPNSNLSATHIIDWPDSSSANSNADNLVHVTVEWLEQSIKANKLQTLPTKQA
;
A
#
# COMPACT_ATOMS: atom_id res chain seq x y z
N MET A 1 -14.77 7.74 12.48
CA MET A 1 -13.56 8.11 11.74
C MET A 1 -13.94 9.19 10.75
N THR A 2 -13.36 10.38 10.88
CA THR A 2 -13.55 11.47 9.94
C THR A 2 -12.66 11.28 8.70
N LYS A 3 -12.86 12.07 7.65
CA LYS A 3 -11.98 12.09 6.47
C LYS A 3 -10.54 12.49 6.83
N LYS A 4 -10.40 13.40 7.78
CA LYS A 4 -9.10 13.85 8.29
C LYS A 4 -8.37 12.69 8.98
N ASP A 5 -9.05 11.99 9.89
CA ASP A 5 -8.48 10.82 10.58
C ASP A 5 -7.99 9.75 9.58
N LEU A 6 -8.76 9.52 8.50
CA LEU A 6 -8.38 8.57 7.45
C LEU A 6 -7.14 9.03 6.67
N ASN A 7 -7.04 10.32 6.33
CA ASN A 7 -5.86 10.87 5.66
C ASN A 7 -4.62 10.76 6.53
N GLU A 8 -4.73 11.08 7.82
CA GLU A 8 -3.59 10.99 8.74
C GLU A 8 -3.14 9.53 8.94
N LEU A 9 -4.08 8.58 9.03
CA LEU A 9 -3.78 7.14 9.06
C LEU A 9 -3.08 6.68 7.78
N MET A 10 -3.59 7.09 6.61
CA MET A 10 -2.98 6.77 5.32
C MET A 10 -1.56 7.34 5.22
N ALA A 11 -1.35 8.58 5.67
CA ALA A 11 -0.03 9.20 5.71
C ALA A 11 0.96 8.40 6.57
N ARG A 12 0.51 7.94 7.74
CA ARG A 12 1.30 7.07 8.62
C ARG A 12 1.64 5.74 7.95
N VAL A 13 0.65 5.04 7.41
CA VAL A 13 0.84 3.75 6.71
C VAL A 13 1.87 3.87 5.58
N PHE A 14 1.80 4.94 4.79
CA PHE A 14 2.78 5.19 3.74
C PHE A 14 4.16 5.57 4.27
N SER A 15 4.25 6.31 5.38
CA SER A 15 5.53 6.65 6.03
C SER A 15 6.24 5.43 6.63
N GLU A 16 5.46 4.41 7.02
CA GLU A 16 5.94 3.11 7.50
C GLU A 16 6.29 2.14 6.34
N GLY A 17 6.15 2.57 5.08
CA GLY A 17 6.45 1.75 3.90
C GLY A 17 5.42 0.65 3.62
N LEU A 18 4.21 0.76 4.17
CA LEU A 18 3.13 -0.19 3.93
C LEU A 18 2.34 0.16 2.65
N GLU A 19 1.73 -0.86 2.03
CA GLU A 19 1.05 -0.70 0.73
C GLU A 19 -0.21 0.19 0.79
N GLY A 20 -0.90 0.22 1.93
CA GLY A 20 -2.14 0.95 2.12
C GLY A 20 -3.04 0.34 3.20
N LEU A 21 -4.34 0.64 3.12
CA LEU A 21 -5.34 0.24 4.10
C LEU A 21 -6.35 -0.76 3.54
N VAL A 22 -6.87 -1.60 4.42
CA VAL A 22 -8.07 -2.41 4.17
C VAL A 22 -9.18 -1.93 5.10
N ILE A 23 -10.22 -1.35 4.52
CA ILE A 23 -11.41 -0.89 5.24
C ILE A 23 -12.42 -2.03 5.29
N LYS A 24 -12.84 -2.35 6.52
CA LYS A 24 -13.82 -3.40 6.81
C LYS A 24 -15.00 -2.78 7.56
N PRO A 25 -16.25 -2.99 7.11
CA PRO A 25 -17.42 -2.72 7.94
C PRO A 25 -17.33 -3.52 9.25
N ASN A 26 -17.74 -2.92 10.37
CA ASN A 26 -17.64 -3.56 11.68
C ASN A 26 -18.53 -4.82 11.78
N ASP A 27 -19.65 -4.80 11.06
CA ASP A 27 -20.63 -5.88 10.90
C ASP A 27 -20.28 -6.83 9.73
N SER A 28 -19.13 -6.66 9.09
CA SER A 28 -18.73 -7.53 7.97
C SER A 28 -18.48 -8.96 8.46
N VAL A 29 -19.21 -9.90 7.89
CA VAL A 29 -18.94 -11.33 8.02
C VAL A 29 -17.87 -11.76 7.01
N TYR A 30 -17.07 -12.76 7.37
CA TYR A 30 -16.12 -13.37 6.45
C TYR A 30 -16.86 -14.37 5.55
N GLU A 31 -16.93 -14.06 4.26
CA GLU A 31 -17.59 -14.89 3.25
C GLU A 31 -16.57 -15.23 2.14
N PRO A 32 -16.03 -16.46 2.12
CA PRO A 32 -15.10 -16.89 1.08
C PRO A 32 -15.66 -16.62 -0.33
N GLY A 33 -14.86 -15.97 -1.18
CA GLY A 33 -15.24 -15.65 -2.57
C GLY A 33 -16.11 -14.41 -2.75
N LYS A 34 -16.58 -13.75 -1.67
CA LYS A 34 -17.31 -12.48 -1.74
C LYS A 34 -16.39 -11.29 -1.42
N ARG A 35 -16.58 -10.17 -2.13
CA ARG A 35 -15.81 -8.93 -1.93
C ARG A 35 -16.59 -7.94 -1.05
N ARG A 36 -16.33 -7.97 0.27
CA ARG A 36 -16.94 -7.05 1.25
C ARG A 36 -16.01 -5.93 1.72
N TRP A 37 -14.69 -6.12 1.57
CA TRP A 37 -13.69 -5.19 2.08
C TRP A 37 -13.10 -4.33 0.96
N ILE A 38 -12.74 -3.10 1.31
CA ILE A 38 -12.21 -2.12 0.38
C ILE A 38 -10.71 -1.97 0.65
N LYS A 39 -9.90 -2.05 -0.40
CA LYS A 39 -8.46 -1.75 -0.35
C LYS A 39 -8.22 -0.33 -0.85
N ILE A 40 -7.49 0.47 -0.10
CA ILE A 40 -7.02 1.78 -0.53
C ILE A 40 -5.50 1.71 -0.56
N LYS A 41 -4.92 1.91 -1.74
CA LYS A 41 -3.48 1.81 -1.97
C LYS A 41 -2.96 3.11 -2.55
N LYS A 42 -1.66 3.39 -2.37
CA LYS A 42 -0.97 4.58 -2.90
C LYS A 42 -1.27 4.78 -4.38
N ASP A 43 -1.22 3.71 -5.18
CA ASP A 43 -1.41 3.75 -6.62
C ASP A 43 -2.83 4.05 -7.10
N TYR A 44 -3.83 3.99 -6.21
CA TYR A 44 -5.23 4.30 -6.55
C TYR A 44 -5.59 5.76 -6.31
N LEU A 45 -4.74 6.52 -5.62
CA LEU A 45 -5.05 7.88 -5.17
C LEU A 45 -4.69 8.93 -6.23
N GLY A 46 -5.55 9.96 -6.34
CA GLY A 46 -5.32 11.11 -7.22
C GLY A 46 -5.18 10.75 -8.69
N GLN A 47 -6.04 9.86 -9.21
CA GLN A 47 -5.90 9.32 -10.58
C GLN A 47 -4.53 8.66 -10.81
N GLY A 48 -4.04 8.00 -9.76
CA GLY A 48 -2.72 7.39 -9.69
C GLY A 48 -1.57 8.37 -9.55
N ALA A 49 -1.78 9.69 -9.44
CA ALA A 49 -0.71 10.69 -9.34
C ALA A 49 0.26 10.44 -8.19
N MET A 50 -0.19 9.73 -7.16
CA MET A 50 0.61 9.28 -6.02
C MET A 50 1.49 8.07 -6.34
N ALA A 51 1.23 7.35 -7.42
CA ALA A 51 1.97 6.17 -7.84
C ALA A 51 3.32 6.54 -8.46
N ASP A 52 4.31 5.70 -8.22
CA ASP A 52 5.64 5.88 -8.80
C ASP A 52 5.61 5.56 -10.30
N SER A 53 6.20 6.44 -11.10
CA SER A 53 6.13 6.33 -12.56
C SER A 53 7.39 6.79 -13.25
N ALA A 54 7.73 6.15 -14.36
CA ALA A 54 8.82 6.53 -15.24
C ALA A 54 8.36 6.46 -16.71
N ASP A 55 8.91 7.33 -17.55
CA ASP A 55 8.69 7.27 -19.00
C ASP A 55 9.76 6.35 -19.60
N LEU A 56 9.38 5.14 -19.99
CA LEU A 56 10.32 4.09 -20.41
C LEU A 56 10.18 3.76 -21.89
N ILE A 57 11.28 3.29 -22.47
CA ILE A 57 11.40 2.91 -23.88
C ILE A 57 11.02 1.44 -24.04
N VAL A 58 10.25 1.10 -25.08
CA VAL A 58 10.02 -0.31 -25.44
C VAL A 58 11.29 -0.89 -26.06
N LEU A 59 11.89 -1.90 -25.44
CA LEU A 59 13.12 -2.54 -25.93
C LEU A 59 12.87 -3.88 -26.62
N GLY A 60 11.77 -4.54 -26.27
CA GLY A 60 11.41 -5.84 -26.84
C GLY A 60 10.05 -6.32 -26.34
N ALA A 61 9.70 -7.54 -26.70
CA ALA A 61 8.44 -8.15 -26.29
C ALA A 61 8.53 -9.68 -26.17
N TYR A 62 7.60 -10.23 -25.39
CA TYR A 62 7.38 -11.65 -25.20
C TYR A 62 6.01 -12.03 -25.75
N PHE A 63 5.88 -13.30 -26.13
CA PHE A 63 4.57 -13.86 -26.41
C PHE A 63 3.66 -13.81 -25.17
N GLY A 64 2.41 -13.46 -25.41
CA GLY A 64 1.34 -13.61 -24.44
C GLY A 64 0.99 -15.07 -24.19
N THR A 65 0.20 -15.29 -23.14
CA THR A 65 -0.35 -16.59 -22.79
C THR A 65 -1.89 -16.56 -22.85
N GLY A 66 -2.52 -17.74 -22.92
CA GLY A 66 -3.98 -17.86 -22.95
C GLY A 66 -4.61 -17.12 -24.13
N LYS A 67 -5.58 -16.23 -23.85
CA LYS A 67 -6.30 -15.44 -24.88
C LYS A 67 -5.38 -14.54 -25.72
N LYS A 68 -4.20 -14.18 -25.20
CA LYS A 68 -3.20 -13.37 -25.90
C LYS A 68 -2.06 -14.21 -26.49
N GLY A 69 -2.23 -15.54 -26.50
CA GLY A 69 -1.29 -16.48 -27.11
C GLY A 69 -1.02 -16.15 -28.58
N GLY A 70 0.24 -16.18 -28.98
CA GLY A 70 0.66 -15.86 -30.35
C GLY A 70 0.86 -14.37 -30.64
N LEU A 71 0.40 -13.47 -29.77
CA LEU A 71 0.67 -12.03 -29.87
C LEU A 71 1.82 -11.62 -28.96
N ALA A 72 2.60 -10.63 -29.38
CA ALA A 72 3.58 -9.98 -28.51
C ALA A 72 2.85 -9.08 -27.51
N SER A 73 2.40 -9.64 -26.38
CA SER A 73 1.49 -8.95 -25.43
C SER A 73 2.15 -8.46 -24.16
N VAL A 74 3.42 -8.79 -23.96
CA VAL A 74 4.18 -8.37 -22.79
C VAL A 74 5.45 -7.70 -23.27
N PHE A 75 5.69 -6.47 -22.84
CA PHE A 75 6.78 -5.64 -23.35
C PHE A 75 7.90 -5.55 -22.33
N LEU A 76 9.14 -5.61 -22.82
CA LEU A 76 10.34 -5.32 -22.06
C LEU A 76 10.61 -3.82 -22.15
N MET A 77 10.55 -3.13 -21.01
CA MET A 77 10.75 -1.69 -20.90
C MET A 77 12.13 -1.40 -20.35
N GLY A 78 12.73 -0.29 -20.78
CA GLY A 78 14.03 0.12 -20.25
C GLY A 78 14.31 1.61 -20.37
N ALA A 79 15.49 1.98 -19.87
CA ALA A 79 16.02 3.33 -19.79
C ALA A 79 17.36 3.39 -20.52
N PHE A 80 17.67 4.54 -21.12
CA PHE A 80 18.99 4.76 -21.70
C PHE A 80 20.01 5.07 -20.58
N ASP A 81 21.19 4.49 -20.66
CA ASP A 81 22.31 4.80 -19.78
C ASP A 81 23.36 5.63 -20.53
N PRO A 82 23.54 6.92 -20.19
CA PRO A 82 24.55 7.77 -20.81
C PRO A 82 25.98 7.31 -20.59
N GLN A 83 26.27 6.61 -19.48
CA GLN A 83 27.64 6.18 -19.14
C GLN A 83 28.09 5.02 -20.03
N THR A 84 27.27 3.98 -20.12
CA THR A 84 27.56 2.79 -20.95
C THR A 84 27.14 2.96 -22.41
N LYS A 85 26.33 3.98 -22.73
CA LYS A 85 25.70 4.21 -24.03
C LYS A 85 24.83 3.03 -24.49
N GLN A 86 24.26 2.29 -23.53
CA GLN A 86 23.37 1.15 -23.76
C GLN A 86 21.96 1.43 -23.22
N PHE A 87 21.00 0.66 -23.68
CA PHE A 87 19.65 0.64 -23.14
C PHE A 87 19.55 -0.49 -22.11
N CYS A 88 19.29 -0.12 -20.86
CA CYS A 88 19.24 -1.03 -19.73
C CYS A 88 17.79 -1.39 -19.39
N THR A 89 17.55 -2.66 -19.08
CA THR A 89 16.21 -3.15 -18.75
C THR A 89 15.76 -2.70 -17.37
N VAL A 90 14.48 -2.32 -17.27
CA VAL A 90 13.86 -1.84 -16.02
C VAL A 90 12.72 -2.76 -15.60
N THR A 91 11.79 -3.09 -16.50
CA THR A 91 10.62 -3.88 -16.12
C THR A 91 9.97 -4.61 -17.28
N LYS A 92 9.14 -5.60 -16.98
CA LYS A 92 8.30 -6.33 -17.93
C LYS A 92 6.84 -5.99 -17.67
N VAL A 93 6.12 -5.49 -18.68
CA VAL A 93 4.75 -5.00 -18.53
C VAL A 93 3.80 -5.62 -19.55
N GLY A 94 2.68 -6.19 -19.08
CA GLY A 94 1.63 -6.77 -19.94
C GLY A 94 0.23 -6.22 -19.71
N ASN A 95 0.09 -5.34 -18.70
CA ASN A 95 -1.18 -4.75 -18.29
C ASN A 95 -1.24 -3.27 -18.67
N GLY A 96 -2.45 -2.74 -18.83
CA GLY A 96 -2.70 -1.31 -19.10
C GLY A 96 -2.98 -0.97 -20.57
N LEU A 97 -2.88 -1.95 -21.48
CA LEU A 97 -3.25 -1.80 -22.87
C LEU A 97 -4.52 -2.61 -23.17
N ASP A 98 -5.47 -1.99 -23.86
CA ASP A 98 -6.65 -2.68 -24.38
C ASP A 98 -6.27 -3.55 -25.60
N ASP A 99 -7.14 -4.51 -25.94
CA ASP A 99 -6.82 -5.48 -26.99
C ASP A 99 -6.73 -4.83 -28.37
N LYS A 100 -7.52 -3.77 -28.62
CA LYS A 100 -7.48 -2.99 -29.86
C LYS A 100 -6.14 -2.29 -30.05
N THR A 101 -5.63 -1.66 -28.99
CA THR A 101 -4.30 -1.01 -29.00
C THR A 101 -3.22 -2.04 -29.15
N LEU A 102 -3.31 -3.17 -28.45
CA LEU A 102 -2.31 -4.23 -28.57
C LEU A 102 -2.18 -4.74 -30.02
N LEU A 103 -3.29 -4.95 -30.72
CA LEU A 103 -3.29 -5.34 -32.13
C LEU A 103 -2.69 -4.28 -33.06
N LYS A 104 -2.90 -2.98 -32.77
CA LYS A 104 -2.25 -1.89 -33.51
C LYS A 104 -0.73 -1.90 -33.31
N LEU A 105 -0.28 -2.10 -32.08
CA LEU A 105 1.13 -2.11 -31.72
C LEU A 105 1.91 -3.23 -32.43
N GLN A 106 1.27 -4.38 -32.69
CA GLN A 106 1.89 -5.46 -33.49
C GLN A 106 2.34 -5.00 -34.89
N LYS A 107 1.64 -4.02 -35.47
CA LYS A 107 1.95 -3.49 -36.81
C LYS A 107 2.88 -2.29 -36.75
N GLN A 108 2.80 -1.50 -35.68
CA GLN A 108 3.55 -0.25 -35.55
C GLN A 108 4.99 -0.46 -35.08
N ILE A 109 5.21 -1.37 -34.13
CA ILE A 109 6.54 -1.57 -33.58
C ILE A 109 7.29 -2.61 -34.41
N LYS A 110 8.32 -2.16 -35.13
CA LYS A 110 9.19 -3.04 -35.91
C LYS A 110 10.10 -3.81 -34.96
N MET A 111 9.88 -5.12 -34.85
CA MET A 111 10.69 -6.00 -34.01
C MET A 111 11.25 -7.17 -34.81
N VAL A 112 12.42 -7.66 -34.40
CA VAL A 112 13.09 -8.86 -34.90
C VAL A 112 12.89 -9.97 -33.89
N LYS A 113 12.47 -11.15 -34.35
CA LYS A 113 12.34 -12.33 -33.50
C LYS A 113 13.72 -12.91 -33.20
N ILE A 114 14.06 -12.97 -31.92
CA ILE A 114 15.30 -13.62 -31.43
C ILE A 114 15.01 -14.90 -30.64
N SER A 115 13.75 -15.18 -30.31
CA SER A 115 13.32 -16.42 -29.64
C SER A 115 14.07 -16.71 -28.33
N LYS A 116 14.34 -15.67 -27.53
CA LYS A 116 15.08 -15.76 -26.25
C LYS A 116 16.54 -16.22 -26.37
N ASP A 117 17.08 -16.21 -27.58
CA ASP A 117 18.48 -16.56 -27.85
C ASP A 117 19.41 -15.39 -27.46
N TYR A 118 20.20 -15.58 -26.41
CA TYR A 118 21.12 -14.56 -25.90
C TYR A 118 22.19 -14.18 -26.94
N SER A 119 22.58 -15.09 -27.85
CA SER A 119 23.59 -14.79 -28.88
C SER A 119 23.11 -13.77 -29.91
N LYS A 120 21.79 -13.59 -30.03
CA LYS A 120 21.14 -12.66 -30.96
C LYS A 120 20.79 -11.32 -30.33
N VAL A 121 21.15 -11.11 -29.05
CA VAL A 121 20.92 -9.84 -28.36
C VAL A 121 21.81 -8.74 -28.98
N PRO A 122 21.24 -7.62 -29.43
CA PRO A 122 22.04 -6.53 -29.99
C PRO A 122 22.95 -5.89 -28.94
N LYS A 123 24.14 -5.43 -29.36
CA LYS A 123 25.14 -4.80 -28.47
C LYS A 123 24.65 -3.54 -27.73
N TRP A 124 23.64 -2.87 -28.27
CA TRP A 124 23.04 -1.69 -27.63
C TRP A 124 22.10 -2.05 -26.46
N LEU A 125 21.68 -3.31 -26.34
CA LEU A 125 20.75 -3.78 -25.30
C LEU A 125 21.53 -4.45 -24.17
N ASN A 126 21.47 -3.87 -22.98
CA ASN A 126 22.00 -4.48 -21.77
C ASN A 126 20.86 -5.22 -21.05
N VAL A 127 20.83 -6.56 -21.16
CA VAL A 127 19.78 -7.43 -20.60
C VAL A 127 20.40 -8.66 -19.94
N SER A 128 19.83 -9.08 -18.81
CA SER A 128 20.23 -10.32 -18.15
C SER A 128 19.80 -11.55 -18.97
N ARG A 129 20.51 -12.68 -18.85
CA ARG A 129 20.18 -13.92 -19.59
C ARG A 129 18.75 -14.41 -19.32
N ASN A 130 18.23 -14.16 -18.12
CA ASN A 130 16.89 -14.61 -17.71
C ASN A 130 15.78 -13.71 -18.27
N MET A 131 16.12 -12.53 -18.80
CA MET A 131 15.18 -11.54 -19.31
C MET A 131 15.24 -11.37 -20.83
N VAL A 132 15.95 -12.23 -21.56
CA VAL A 132 15.98 -12.14 -23.02
C VAL A 132 14.56 -12.28 -23.61
N PRO A 133 14.08 -11.33 -24.41
CA PRO A 133 12.73 -11.36 -24.97
C PRO A 133 12.61 -12.29 -26.18
N ASP A 134 11.37 -12.59 -26.59
CA ASP A 134 11.11 -13.30 -27.84
C ASP A 134 11.42 -12.43 -29.06
N PHE A 135 11.21 -11.11 -28.90
CA PHE A 135 11.40 -10.08 -29.92
C PHE A 135 12.18 -8.90 -29.37
N VAL A 136 13.03 -8.29 -30.18
CA VAL A 136 13.76 -7.06 -29.87
C VAL A 136 13.43 -6.00 -30.92
N VAL A 137 13.28 -4.74 -30.52
CA VAL A 137 13.03 -3.64 -31.48
C VAL A 137 14.21 -3.49 -32.44
N VAL A 138 13.94 -3.10 -33.70
CA VAL A 138 15.01 -2.90 -34.70
C VAL A 138 15.92 -1.72 -34.30
N ASP A 139 15.32 -0.60 -33.90
CA ASP A 139 16.02 0.59 -33.47
C ASP A 139 15.34 1.14 -32.19
N PRO A 140 16.02 1.10 -31.02
CA PRO A 140 15.46 1.62 -29.78
C PRO A 140 15.21 3.14 -29.83
N LYS A 141 15.92 3.89 -30.69
CA LYS A 141 15.76 5.34 -30.81
C LYS A 141 14.46 5.75 -31.52
N GLN A 142 13.87 4.84 -32.28
CA GLN A 142 12.56 5.03 -32.93
C GLN A 142 11.43 4.32 -32.18
N SER A 143 11.75 3.73 -31.03
CA SER A 143 10.81 2.96 -30.25
C SER A 143 9.84 3.87 -29.50
N PRO A 144 8.55 3.49 -29.34
CA PRO A 144 7.62 4.29 -28.57
C PRO A 144 8.02 4.38 -27.09
N ILE A 145 7.70 5.54 -26.51
CA ILE A 145 7.89 5.83 -25.08
C ILE A 145 6.55 5.66 -24.38
N TRP A 146 6.52 4.93 -23.28
CA TRP A 146 5.32 4.74 -22.47
C TRP A 146 5.56 5.17 -21.03
N GLU A 147 4.58 5.87 -20.47
CA GLU A 147 4.53 6.15 -19.04
C GLU A 147 4.13 4.85 -18.33
N ILE A 148 5.08 4.26 -17.60
CA ILE A 148 4.89 3.07 -16.79
C ILE A 148 4.69 3.51 -15.35
N THR A 149 3.63 3.02 -14.73
CA THR A 149 3.32 3.28 -13.32
C THR A 149 3.36 1.96 -12.54
N GLY A 150 3.82 2.01 -11.31
CA GLY A 150 3.81 0.88 -10.39
C GLY A 150 3.50 1.30 -8.96
N ALA A 151 3.50 0.31 -8.08
CA ALA A 151 3.28 0.56 -6.65
C ALA A 151 4.49 1.24 -5.99
N GLU A 152 5.70 0.80 -6.38
CA GLU A 152 6.98 1.31 -5.88
C GLU A 152 8.10 0.95 -6.86
N PHE A 153 9.21 1.68 -6.79
CA PHE A 153 10.47 1.20 -7.35
C PHE A 153 11.14 0.23 -6.39
N SER A 154 11.79 -0.80 -6.91
CA SER A 154 12.50 -1.80 -6.09
C SER A 154 13.82 -2.19 -6.75
N ARG A 155 14.75 -2.73 -5.97
CA ARG A 155 15.94 -3.40 -6.52
C ARG A 155 15.57 -4.83 -6.97
N ALA A 156 16.12 -5.26 -8.10
CA ALA A 156 15.84 -6.57 -8.69
C ALA A 156 17.02 -7.05 -9.55
N GLY A 157 17.63 -8.18 -9.16
CA GLY A 157 18.77 -8.77 -9.87
C GLY A 157 18.48 -9.22 -11.31
N ALA A 158 17.20 -9.32 -11.71
CA ALA A 158 16.82 -9.63 -13.09
C ALA A 158 17.01 -8.45 -14.07
N HIS A 159 17.03 -7.22 -13.56
CA HIS A 159 17.08 -5.99 -14.35
C HIS A 159 18.45 -5.32 -14.25
N THR A 160 18.78 -4.50 -15.25
CA THR A 160 20.15 -4.01 -15.47
C THR A 160 20.29 -2.49 -15.32
N ALA A 161 19.20 -1.74 -15.33
CA ALA A 161 19.24 -0.29 -15.14
C ALA A 161 19.69 0.07 -13.72
N GLY A 162 20.75 0.85 -13.56
CA GLY A 162 21.31 1.17 -12.24
C GLY A 162 21.96 -0.02 -11.52
N ALA A 163 22.25 -1.11 -12.26
CA ALA A 163 23.04 -2.22 -11.75
C ALA A 163 24.53 -1.89 -11.87
N GLY A 164 25.29 -2.05 -10.79
CA GLY A 164 26.71 -1.69 -10.74
C GLY A 164 27.23 -1.61 -9.30
N GLY A 165 28.54 -1.73 -9.11
CA GLY A 165 29.15 -1.59 -7.78
C GLY A 165 28.63 -2.56 -6.71
N GLY A 166 28.16 -3.75 -7.11
CA GLY A 166 27.55 -4.75 -6.23
C GLY A 166 26.05 -4.57 -5.97
N GLN A 167 25.41 -3.56 -6.58
CA GLN A 167 23.97 -3.34 -6.48
C GLN A 167 23.20 -3.99 -7.63
N GLU A 168 22.01 -4.51 -7.32
CA GLU A 168 21.06 -4.99 -8.32
C GLU A 168 20.43 -3.82 -9.10
N GLY A 169 19.88 -4.11 -10.29
CA GLY A 169 19.19 -3.09 -11.09
C GLY A 169 17.87 -2.62 -10.45
N ILE A 170 17.37 -1.49 -10.91
CA ILE A 170 16.10 -0.90 -10.50
C ILE A 170 14.98 -1.45 -11.37
N SER A 171 13.88 -1.81 -10.71
CA SER A 171 12.63 -2.24 -11.34
C SER A 171 11.43 -1.51 -10.77
N ILE A 172 10.27 -1.73 -11.40
CA ILE A 172 8.98 -1.18 -10.99
C ILE A 172 8.10 -2.36 -10.58
N ARG A 173 7.59 -2.32 -9.34
CA ARG A 173 6.67 -3.34 -8.82
C ARG A 173 5.25 -3.12 -9.33
N PHE A 174 4.59 -4.19 -9.74
CA PHE A 174 3.24 -4.16 -10.34
C PHE A 174 3.11 -3.16 -11.50
N PRO A 175 4.00 -3.22 -12.50
CA PRO A 175 4.05 -2.26 -13.58
C PRO A 175 2.78 -2.32 -14.43
N ARG A 176 2.30 -1.16 -14.86
CA ARG A 176 1.17 -0.98 -15.76
C ARG A 176 1.51 0.12 -16.77
N VAL A 177 1.12 -0.09 -18.03
CA VAL A 177 1.15 0.99 -19.01
C VAL A 177 0.02 1.96 -18.67
N THR A 178 0.38 3.18 -18.29
CA THR A 178 -0.60 4.22 -17.94
C THR A 178 -0.98 5.03 -19.16
N ARG A 179 0.03 5.42 -19.96
CA ARG A 179 -0.17 6.28 -21.13
C ARG A 179 0.93 6.06 -22.16
N GLN A 180 0.59 6.13 -23.44
CA GLN A 180 1.59 6.23 -24.51
C GLN A 180 2.02 7.69 -24.67
N ARG A 181 3.31 7.94 -24.83
CA ARG A 181 3.92 9.27 -24.88
C ARG A 181 4.46 9.58 -26.29
N PRO A 182 3.58 9.84 -27.29
CA PRO A 182 4.01 10.22 -28.63
C PRO A 182 4.71 11.58 -28.65
N ASP A 183 4.54 12.37 -27.57
CA ASP A 183 5.18 13.66 -27.33
C ASP A 183 6.66 13.54 -26.93
N LYS A 184 7.16 12.31 -26.67
CA LYS A 184 8.52 12.08 -26.19
C LYS A 184 9.34 11.21 -27.13
N THR A 185 10.63 11.55 -27.23
CA THR A 185 11.62 10.71 -27.88
C THR A 185 12.44 9.92 -26.85
N TRP A 186 13.31 9.02 -27.32
CA TRP A 186 14.25 8.30 -26.45
C TRP A 186 15.17 9.21 -25.63
N ARG A 187 15.40 10.45 -26.06
CA ARG A 187 16.20 11.46 -25.32
C ARG A 187 15.43 12.10 -24.17
N ASP A 188 14.10 12.17 -24.30
CA ASP A 188 13.19 12.77 -23.30
C ASP A 188 12.62 11.74 -22.32
N ALA A 189 12.86 10.45 -22.61
CA ALA A 189 12.55 9.33 -21.74
C ALA A 189 13.39 9.39 -20.46
N THR A 190 12.96 8.68 -19.43
CA THR A 190 13.73 8.53 -18.20
C THR A 190 15.02 7.76 -18.50
N ASP A 191 16.17 8.40 -18.28
CA ASP A 191 17.49 7.77 -18.33
C ASP A 191 17.85 7.12 -16.98
N VAL A 192 18.93 6.34 -16.95
CA VAL A 192 19.35 5.63 -15.73
C VAL A 192 19.64 6.58 -14.56
N PRO A 193 20.41 7.67 -14.72
CA PRO A 193 20.64 8.62 -13.62
C PRO A 193 19.34 9.22 -13.07
N ARG A 194 18.40 9.60 -13.94
CA ARG A 194 17.09 10.08 -13.50
C ARG A 194 16.27 9.00 -12.82
N LEU A 195 16.36 7.75 -13.28
CA LEU A 195 15.69 6.62 -12.64
C LEU A 195 16.23 6.38 -11.22
N GLU A 196 17.53 6.52 -11.00
CA GLU A 196 18.16 6.43 -9.66
C GLU A 196 17.70 7.57 -8.73
N SER A 197 17.60 8.78 -9.27
CA SER A 197 17.01 9.91 -8.55
C SER A 197 15.56 9.62 -8.14
N LEU A 198 14.72 9.14 -9.07
CA LEU A 198 13.33 8.74 -8.80
C LEU A 198 13.24 7.62 -7.76
N PHE A 199 14.11 6.61 -7.85
CA PHE A 199 14.19 5.53 -6.87
C PHE A 199 14.48 6.06 -5.47
N THR A 200 15.46 6.96 -5.35
CA THR A 200 15.86 7.56 -4.07
C THR A 200 14.73 8.42 -3.51
N SER A 201 14.17 9.33 -4.30
CA SER A 201 13.05 10.19 -3.90
C SER A 201 11.79 9.41 -3.51
N SER A 202 11.54 8.27 -4.17
CA SER A 202 10.41 7.39 -3.84
C SER A 202 10.53 6.72 -2.47
N HIS A 203 11.75 6.55 -1.96
CA HIS A 203 12.01 5.98 -0.63
C HIS A 203 12.19 7.04 0.45
N THR A 204 12.51 8.29 0.06
CA THR A 204 12.54 9.41 0.99
C THR A 204 11.13 9.71 1.49
N GLN A 205 10.99 9.83 2.81
CA GLN A 205 9.71 10.12 3.47
C GLN A 205 9.18 11.49 3.01
N SER A 206 8.19 11.48 2.13
CA SER A 206 7.42 12.67 1.76
C SER A 206 6.32 12.90 2.80
N ASP A 207 5.98 14.17 3.04
CA ASP A 207 4.84 14.52 3.90
C ASP A 207 3.53 14.17 3.19
N TRP A 208 3.14 12.90 3.33
CA TRP A 208 1.94 12.33 2.70
C TRP A 208 0.66 13.05 3.10
N SER A 209 0.65 13.72 4.27
CA SER A 209 -0.54 14.42 4.78
C SER A 209 -0.97 15.55 3.83
N LYS A 210 -0.03 16.41 3.42
CA LYS A 210 -0.28 17.53 2.51
C LYS A 210 -0.78 17.06 1.13
N ARG A 211 -0.20 15.97 0.61
CA ARG A 211 -0.62 15.36 -0.66
C ARG A 211 -2.04 14.79 -0.58
N LEU A 212 -2.35 14.08 0.50
CA LEU A 212 -3.68 13.50 0.72
C LEU A 212 -4.75 14.58 0.91
N ASP A 213 -4.43 15.67 1.59
CA ASP A 213 -5.31 16.82 1.74
C ASP A 213 -5.53 17.54 0.41
N ALA A 214 -4.50 17.69 -0.41
CA ALA A 214 -4.63 18.26 -1.76
C ALA A 214 -5.54 17.41 -2.66
N ILE A 215 -5.42 16.08 -2.64
CA ILE A 215 -6.32 15.16 -3.37
C ILE A 215 -7.75 15.26 -2.85
N SER A 216 -7.89 15.46 -1.55
CA SER A 216 -9.16 15.50 -0.86
C SER A 216 -10.02 16.73 -1.20
N LYS A 217 -9.43 17.78 -1.78
CA LYS A 217 -10.16 19.02 -2.14
C LYS A 217 -11.19 18.75 -3.25
N PRO A 218 -12.43 19.27 -3.15
CA PRO A 218 -13.46 19.09 -4.17
C PRO A 218 -13.03 19.53 -5.57
N SER A 219 -12.30 20.65 -5.67
CA SER A 219 -11.73 21.18 -6.91
C SER A 219 -10.82 20.19 -7.65
N ASN A 220 -10.22 19.27 -6.90
CA ASN A 220 -9.20 18.35 -7.39
C ASN A 220 -9.75 16.95 -7.69
N GLN A 221 -11.03 16.69 -7.45
CA GLN A 221 -11.65 15.40 -7.75
C GLN A 221 -11.71 15.12 -9.27
N LEU A 222 -11.87 16.17 -10.08
CA LEU A 222 -11.83 16.12 -11.55
C LEU A 222 -10.47 16.52 -12.13
N ALA A 223 -9.50 16.89 -11.29
CA ALA A 223 -8.18 17.31 -11.77
C ALA A 223 -7.46 16.14 -12.43
N THR A 224 -6.84 16.41 -13.58
CA THR A 224 -6.05 15.40 -14.28
C THR A 224 -4.85 14.97 -13.44
N ARG A 225 -4.38 13.74 -13.65
CA ARG A 225 -3.12 13.21 -13.08
C ARG A 225 -1.95 14.20 -13.21
N ASP A 226 -1.75 14.80 -14.39
CA ASP A 226 -0.63 15.71 -14.66
C ASP A 226 -0.76 17.04 -13.88
N THR A 227 -2.00 17.53 -13.67
CA THR A 227 -2.26 18.70 -12.82
C THR A 227 -1.96 18.39 -11.36
N LEU A 228 -2.39 17.22 -10.86
CA LEU A 228 -2.13 16.79 -9.48
C LEU A 228 -0.64 16.60 -9.21
N LYS A 229 0.11 15.99 -10.14
CA LYS A 229 1.56 15.83 -10.02
C LYS A 229 2.30 17.16 -9.94
N ARG A 230 1.90 18.16 -10.75
CA ARG A 230 2.47 19.52 -10.68
C ARG A 230 2.21 20.17 -9.32
N ALA A 231 0.97 20.12 -8.84
CA ALA A 231 0.62 20.63 -7.53
C ALA A 231 1.40 19.92 -6.41
N PHE A 232 1.63 18.61 -6.49
CA PHE A 232 2.45 17.90 -5.50
C PHE A 232 3.93 18.30 -5.55
N LYS A 233 4.47 18.57 -6.74
CA LYS A 233 5.84 19.06 -6.90
C LYS A 233 6.00 20.44 -6.29
N GLU A 234 5.05 21.35 -6.53
CA GLU A 234 5.01 22.68 -5.92
C GLU A 234 4.93 22.59 -4.38
N ILE A 235 4.13 21.66 -3.84
CA ILE A 235 4.06 21.40 -2.39
C ILE A 235 5.40 20.91 -1.82
N GLU A 236 6.14 20.08 -2.57
CA GLU A 236 7.46 19.61 -2.15
C GLU A 236 8.52 20.71 -2.20
N GLU A 237 8.51 21.55 -3.24
CA GLU A 237 9.43 22.69 -3.40
C GLU A 237 9.22 23.73 -2.29
N MET A 238 7.97 24.06 -1.96
CA MET A 238 7.64 24.96 -0.84
C MET A 238 8.12 24.45 0.53
N ASN A 239 8.34 23.14 0.71
CA ASN A 239 8.89 22.59 1.95
C ASN A 239 10.42 22.69 2.02
N ILE A 240 11.11 22.90 0.90
CA ILE A 240 12.57 23.03 0.84
C ILE A 240 12.99 24.47 1.16
N ASP A 241 12.20 25.47 0.74
CA ASP A 241 12.51 26.89 1.00
C ASP A 241 12.34 27.31 2.47
N ASP A 242 11.63 26.53 3.30
CA ASP A 242 11.58 26.74 4.77
C ASP A 242 12.87 26.23 5.47
N SER A 243 13.85 25.75 4.68
CA SER A 243 15.13 25.20 5.18
C SER A 243 16.38 25.93 4.65
N GLY A 244 16.30 27.23 4.37
CA GLY A 244 17.49 28.03 4.11
C GLY A 244 17.29 29.54 4.04
N ASP A 245 17.56 30.23 5.15
CA ASP A 245 18.48 31.37 5.17
C ASP A 245 18.89 31.66 6.64
N ASP A 246 20.07 31.21 7.03
CA ASP A 246 20.82 31.80 8.15
C ASP A 246 22.29 31.82 7.72
N ASP A 247 22.74 33.02 7.36
CA ASP A 247 24.08 33.34 6.91
C ASP A 247 25.17 32.96 7.92
N ILE A 248 26.24 32.40 7.35
CA ILE A 248 27.64 32.25 7.79
C ILE A 248 27.99 32.86 9.16
N ASN A 249 28.34 31.97 10.11
CA ASN A 249 29.53 32.12 10.95
C ASN A 249 30.07 30.76 11.37
N ASP A 250 31.38 30.57 11.17
CA ASP A 250 32.17 29.42 11.60
C ASP A 250 32.05 29.24 13.12
N ASP A 251 31.33 28.20 13.54
CA ASP A 251 31.67 27.43 14.73
C ASP A 251 30.94 26.08 14.70
N VAL A 252 31.70 25.01 14.88
CA VAL A 252 31.24 23.62 14.85
C VAL A 252 30.18 23.41 15.94
N LYS A 253 28.90 23.44 15.54
CA LYS A 253 27.76 22.93 16.34
C LYS A 253 26.84 22.11 15.47
N ASP A 254 27.02 20.80 15.60
CA ASP A 254 26.09 19.70 15.34
C ASP A 254 24.64 20.15 15.04
N THR A 255 24.36 20.47 13.77
CA THR A 255 23.03 20.86 13.33
C THR A 255 22.14 19.61 13.30
N LYS A 256 21.31 19.50 14.33
CA LYS A 256 20.31 18.45 14.48
C LYS A 256 19.48 18.37 13.18
N LYS A 257 19.56 17.20 12.53
CA LYS A 257 18.59 16.72 11.52
C LYS A 257 17.19 17.21 11.90
N PRO A 258 16.37 17.70 10.95
CA PRO A 258 15.01 18.13 11.25
C PRO A 258 14.32 16.97 11.97
N ARG A 259 14.02 17.18 13.25
CA ARG A 259 13.29 16.19 14.03
C ARG A 259 11.94 16.09 13.36
N LEU A 260 11.72 14.95 12.70
CA LEU A 260 10.41 14.41 12.37
C LEU A 260 9.44 14.96 13.41
N MET A 261 8.43 15.73 12.99
CA MET A 261 7.23 15.79 13.81
C MET A 261 6.80 14.34 13.92
N ARG A 262 7.11 13.70 15.06
CA ARG A 262 6.42 12.48 15.48
C ARG A 262 4.97 12.83 15.25
N ILE A 263 4.35 12.21 14.24
CA ILE A 263 2.89 12.22 14.10
C ILE A 263 2.43 11.95 15.52
N ARG A 264 1.76 12.94 16.14
CA ARG A 264 1.52 12.88 17.58
C ARG A 264 0.97 11.48 17.86
N ASP A 265 1.58 10.77 18.81
CA ASP A 265 0.95 9.57 19.40
C ASP A 265 -0.47 9.90 19.93
N SER A 266 -0.88 11.18 19.91
CA SER A 266 -2.24 11.68 20.13
C SER A 266 -3.26 11.33 19.06
N MET A 267 -2.89 10.82 17.87
CA MET A 267 -3.81 9.90 17.21
C MET A 267 -3.68 8.58 17.94
N GLY A 268 -4.21 8.58 19.16
CA GLY A 268 -4.77 7.40 19.74
C GLY A 268 -5.80 6.96 18.72
N PHE A 269 -5.39 6.09 17.79
CA PHE A 269 -6.25 5.01 17.40
C PHE A 269 -6.83 4.58 18.72
N ARG A 270 -8.12 4.85 18.91
CA ARG A 270 -8.88 4.03 19.83
C ARG A 270 -8.84 2.66 19.14
N HIS A 271 -7.69 1.97 19.23
CA HIS A 271 -7.68 0.60 19.72
C HIS A 271 -8.80 0.65 20.74
N LEU A 272 -9.89 -0.08 20.48
CA LEU A 272 -10.95 -0.22 21.47
C LEU A 272 -10.20 -0.27 22.79
N ARG A 273 -10.36 0.78 23.62
CA ARG A 273 -9.43 0.97 24.75
C ARG A 273 -9.42 -0.37 25.46
N GLU A 274 -8.31 -0.73 26.10
CA GLU A 274 -8.31 -1.93 26.94
C GLU A 274 -9.21 -1.68 28.17
N LEU A 275 -10.49 -1.45 27.91
CA LEU A 275 -11.55 -1.02 28.80
C LEU A 275 -11.82 -2.12 29.81
N PHE A 276 -11.60 -3.35 29.35
CA PHE A 276 -11.72 -4.57 30.09
C PHE A 276 -10.34 -5.21 30.33
N ASN A 277 -9.25 -4.43 30.34
CA ASN A 277 -7.95 -4.98 30.70
C ASN A 277 -8.02 -5.61 32.11
N GLY A 278 -7.59 -6.86 32.23
CA GLY A 278 -7.69 -7.64 33.47
C GLY A 278 -9.09 -8.21 33.77
N PHE A 279 -10.09 -7.98 32.91
CA PHE A 279 -11.38 -8.65 33.03
C PHE A 279 -11.24 -10.06 32.47
N ILE A 280 -11.52 -11.04 33.31
CA ILE A 280 -11.63 -12.45 32.94
C ILE A 280 -13.11 -12.79 33.12
N ILE A 281 -13.84 -12.82 32.02
CA ILE A 281 -15.29 -12.91 31.98
C ILE A 281 -15.69 -14.36 31.68
N ASP A 282 -16.36 -15.00 32.63
CA ASP A 282 -16.96 -16.31 32.42
C ASP A 282 -18.33 -16.19 31.74
N VAL A 283 -18.56 -17.03 30.73
CA VAL A 283 -19.72 -16.96 29.85
C VAL A 283 -20.45 -18.31 29.83
N PRO A 284 -21.76 -18.33 30.14
CA PRO A 284 -22.55 -19.55 30.09
C PRO A 284 -22.55 -20.16 28.68
N LYS A 285 -22.51 -21.50 28.61
CA LYS A 285 -22.54 -22.25 27.34
C LYS A 285 -23.73 -21.88 26.44
N SER A 286 -24.90 -21.65 27.02
CA SER A 286 -26.11 -21.22 26.30
C SER A 286 -25.93 -19.90 25.54
N LEU A 287 -25.09 -19.00 26.04
CA LEU A 287 -24.76 -17.73 25.38
C LEU A 287 -23.66 -17.91 24.35
N VAL A 288 -22.69 -18.80 24.58
CA VAL A 288 -21.66 -19.15 23.57
C VAL A 288 -22.28 -19.75 22.31
N ASP A 289 -23.29 -20.60 22.47
CA ASP A 289 -24.00 -21.23 21.35
C ASP A 289 -24.93 -20.26 20.59
N ASP A 290 -25.21 -19.08 21.14
CA ASP A 290 -26.00 -18.04 20.47
C ASP A 290 -25.15 -17.30 19.41
N SER A 291 -25.58 -17.37 18.15
CA SER A 291 -24.93 -16.69 17.03
C SER A 291 -24.77 -15.18 17.22
N SER A 292 -25.66 -14.54 18.00
CA SER A 292 -25.64 -13.12 18.33
C SER A 292 -24.49 -12.74 19.27
N PHE A 293 -23.99 -13.68 20.08
CA PHE A 293 -22.87 -13.47 21.00
C PHE A 293 -21.53 -13.25 20.29
N ASN A 294 -21.36 -13.79 19.07
CA ASN A 294 -20.11 -13.66 18.31
C ASN A 294 -19.66 -12.20 18.13
N MET A 295 -20.61 -11.28 17.95
CA MET A 295 -20.33 -9.86 17.79
C MET A 295 -19.81 -9.26 19.11
N LEU A 296 -20.44 -9.61 20.23
CA LEU A 296 -20.05 -9.17 21.56
C LEU A 296 -18.69 -9.75 21.95
N TYR A 297 -18.48 -11.06 21.77
CA TYR A 297 -17.22 -11.75 22.02
C TYR A 297 -16.04 -11.04 21.34
N ARG A 298 -16.16 -10.75 20.03
CA ARG A 298 -15.10 -10.04 19.28
C ARG A 298 -14.82 -8.66 19.86
N ARG A 299 -15.85 -7.93 20.28
CA ARG A 299 -15.70 -6.59 20.88
C ARG A 299 -15.07 -6.66 22.26
N LEU A 300 -15.43 -7.65 23.08
CA LEU A 300 -14.84 -7.87 24.40
C LEU A 300 -13.33 -8.16 24.29
N VAL A 301 -12.96 -9.11 23.44
CA VAL A 301 -11.54 -9.45 23.18
C VAL A 301 -10.79 -8.24 22.61
N ALA A 302 -11.39 -7.50 21.66
CA ALA A 302 -10.78 -6.31 21.09
C ALA A 302 -10.65 -5.15 22.10
N CYS A 303 -11.47 -5.11 23.14
CA CYS A 303 -11.39 -4.20 24.30
C CYS A 303 -10.50 -4.73 25.44
N GLY A 304 -9.73 -5.80 25.21
CA GLY A 304 -8.76 -6.35 26.17
C GLY A 304 -9.32 -7.33 27.21
N ALA A 305 -10.58 -7.77 27.09
CA ALA A 305 -11.13 -8.80 27.97
C ALA A 305 -10.62 -10.20 27.60
N VAL A 306 -10.41 -11.04 28.61
CA VAL A 306 -10.27 -12.49 28.43
C VAL A 306 -11.65 -13.10 28.66
N VAL A 307 -12.16 -13.83 27.66
CA VAL A 307 -13.48 -14.45 27.73
C VAL A 307 -13.31 -15.96 27.85
N MET A 308 -13.95 -16.56 28.86
CA MET A 308 -13.91 -17.99 29.18
C MET A 308 -15.30 -18.61 29.09
N GLY A 309 -15.35 -19.94 28.97
CA GLY A 309 -16.57 -20.72 28.93
C GLY A 309 -16.32 -22.10 28.30
N ASP A 310 -17.28 -23.01 28.44
CA ASP A 310 -17.21 -24.33 27.83
C ASP A 310 -17.05 -24.21 26.30
N GLY A 311 -15.91 -24.67 25.78
CA GLY A 311 -15.58 -24.62 24.35
C GLY A 311 -14.79 -23.38 23.88
N LEU A 312 -14.43 -22.47 24.79
CA LEU A 312 -13.60 -21.28 24.51
C LEU A 312 -12.14 -21.47 24.97
N PRO A 313 -11.17 -20.79 24.33
CA PRO A 313 -9.78 -20.80 24.79
C PRO A 313 -9.66 -20.11 26.16
N ASN A 314 -8.74 -20.62 27.00
CA ASN A 314 -8.43 -20.11 28.36
C ASN A 314 -9.34 -20.57 29.51
N SER A 315 -10.05 -21.70 29.41
CA SER A 315 -10.90 -22.28 30.47
C SER A 315 -10.22 -22.57 31.82
N ASN A 316 -8.89 -22.42 31.92
CA ASN A 316 -8.11 -22.75 33.12
C ASN A 316 -7.75 -21.51 33.98
N LEU A 317 -8.18 -20.30 33.63
CA LEU A 317 -7.95 -19.10 34.44
C LEU A 317 -9.08 -18.91 35.46
N SER A 318 -8.79 -18.21 36.57
CA SER A 318 -9.82 -17.83 37.54
C SER A 318 -10.60 -16.62 37.03
N ALA A 319 -11.92 -16.76 36.92
CA ALA A 319 -12.79 -15.65 36.49
C ALA A 319 -12.74 -14.49 37.49
N THR A 320 -12.91 -13.27 37.00
CA THR A 320 -13.14 -12.07 37.83
C THR A 320 -14.57 -11.54 37.68
N HIS A 321 -15.21 -11.83 36.54
CA HIS A 321 -16.56 -11.40 36.22
C HIS A 321 -17.38 -12.56 35.63
N ILE A 322 -18.70 -12.51 35.77
CA ILE A 322 -19.65 -13.45 35.17
C ILE A 322 -20.75 -12.71 34.42
N ILE A 323 -21.13 -13.20 33.24
CA ILE A 323 -22.25 -12.63 32.49
C ILE A 323 -23.58 -13.17 32.99
N ASP A 324 -24.44 -12.28 33.47
CA ASP A 324 -25.84 -12.59 33.76
C ASP A 324 -26.61 -12.72 32.44
N TRP A 325 -27.05 -13.93 32.11
CA TRP A 325 -27.79 -14.26 30.90
C TRP A 325 -29.15 -14.91 31.26
N PRO A 326 -30.28 -14.42 30.72
CA PRO A 326 -31.62 -14.65 31.27
C PRO A 326 -32.19 -16.08 31.24
N ASP A 327 -31.42 -17.10 30.82
CA ASP A 327 -31.88 -18.50 30.77
C ASP A 327 -30.89 -19.50 31.42
N SER A 328 -29.91 -19.05 32.21
CA SER A 328 -29.09 -19.97 33.00
C SER A 328 -29.86 -20.44 34.23
N SER A 329 -30.63 -21.51 34.08
CA SER A 329 -31.18 -22.25 35.21
C SER A 329 -30.05 -22.65 36.17
N SER A 330 -29.98 -21.94 37.30
CA SER A 330 -29.40 -22.35 38.59
C SER A 330 -28.17 -23.26 38.51
N ALA A 331 -27.00 -22.69 38.21
CA ALA A 331 -25.76 -23.22 38.77
C ALA A 331 -25.43 -22.38 40.00
N ASN A 332 -25.81 -22.90 41.17
CA ASN A 332 -25.23 -22.49 42.44
C ASN A 332 -23.70 -22.63 42.33
N SER A 333 -22.99 -21.54 42.10
CA SER A 333 -21.66 -21.38 42.64
C SER A 333 -21.69 -20.17 43.55
N ASN A 334 -21.56 -20.44 44.85
CA ASN A 334 -21.01 -19.50 45.82
C ASN A 334 -19.62 -19.08 45.33
N ALA A 335 -19.55 -18.21 44.35
CA ALA A 335 -18.36 -17.48 44.00
C ALA A 335 -18.54 -16.07 44.57
N ASP A 336 -18.51 -15.95 45.90
CA ASP A 336 -18.74 -14.71 46.66
C ASP A 336 -17.84 -13.53 46.27
N ASN A 337 -16.89 -13.73 45.35
CA ASN A 337 -15.94 -12.73 44.87
C ASN A 337 -16.06 -12.39 43.36
N LEU A 338 -17.06 -12.91 42.62
CA LEU A 338 -17.23 -12.56 41.20
C LEU A 338 -18.15 -11.35 41.01
N VAL A 339 -17.74 -10.46 40.12
CA VAL A 339 -18.54 -9.29 39.74
C VAL A 339 -19.51 -9.67 38.61
N HIS A 340 -20.80 -9.55 38.88
CA HIS A 340 -21.86 -9.81 37.91
C HIS A 340 -22.00 -8.64 36.92
N VAL A 341 -22.02 -8.95 35.62
CA VAL A 341 -22.19 -7.97 34.54
C VAL A 341 -23.26 -8.43 33.55
N THR A 342 -24.06 -7.50 33.04
CA THR A 342 -25.04 -7.80 31.99
C THR A 342 -24.46 -7.54 30.60
N VAL A 343 -25.00 -8.22 29.59
CA VAL A 343 -24.65 -7.97 28.18
C VAL A 343 -24.91 -6.50 27.81
N GLU A 344 -26.03 -5.94 28.26
CA GLU A 344 -26.38 -4.53 28.03
C GLU A 344 -25.34 -3.58 28.62
N TRP A 345 -24.85 -3.85 29.83
CA TRP A 345 -23.82 -3.04 30.47
C TRP A 345 -22.50 -3.09 29.71
N LEU A 346 -22.10 -4.28 29.22
CA LEU A 346 -20.90 -4.45 28.40
C LEU A 346 -21.03 -3.66 27.09
N GLU A 347 -22.18 -3.77 26.41
CA GLU A 347 -22.42 -3.05 25.16
C GLU A 347 -22.47 -1.53 25.34
N GLN A 348 -23.14 -1.05 26.40
CA GLN A 348 -23.17 0.38 26.74
C GLN A 348 -21.77 0.90 27.08
N SER A 349 -20.97 0.12 27.82
CA SER A 349 -19.59 0.47 28.16
C SER A 349 -18.70 0.57 26.92
N ILE A 350 -18.84 -0.38 25.98
CA ILE A 350 -18.14 -0.36 24.69
C ILE A 350 -18.59 0.84 23.84
N LYS A 351 -19.91 1.08 23.75
CA LYS A 351 -20.49 2.16 22.94
C LYS A 351 -20.10 3.55 23.46
N ALA A 352 -20.08 3.74 24.77
CA ALA A 352 -19.65 4.97 25.42
C ALA A 352 -18.12 5.09 25.53
N ASN A 353 -17.39 4.00 25.25
CA ASN A 353 -15.93 3.91 25.41
C ASN A 353 -15.47 4.33 26.82
N LYS A 354 -16.27 3.94 27.83
CA LYS A 354 -16.08 4.18 29.27
C LYS A 354 -16.90 3.15 30.05
N LEU A 355 -16.32 2.55 31.09
CA LEU A 355 -17.03 1.62 31.98
C LEU A 355 -18.23 2.34 32.59
N GLN A 356 -19.43 1.78 32.39
CA GLN A 356 -20.62 2.28 33.05
C GLN A 356 -20.60 1.94 34.53
N THR A 357 -21.36 2.65 35.35
CA THR A 357 -21.56 2.25 36.74
C THR A 357 -22.21 0.87 36.79
N LEU A 358 -21.63 -0.05 37.56
CA LEU A 358 -22.22 -1.39 37.72
C LEU A 358 -23.64 -1.25 38.30
N PRO A 359 -24.62 -2.04 37.83
CA PRO A 359 -25.93 -2.06 38.44
C PRO A 359 -25.78 -2.47 39.91
N THR A 360 -26.24 -1.62 40.82
CA THR A 360 -26.32 -1.98 42.25
C THR A 360 -27.36 -3.09 42.36
N LYS A 361 -27.02 -4.22 43.00
CA LYS A 361 -28.00 -5.29 43.29
C LYS A 361 -29.23 -4.62 43.90
N GLN A 362 -30.38 -4.70 43.22
CA GLN A 362 -31.65 -4.42 43.88
C GLN A 362 -31.77 -5.45 45.00
N ALA A 363 -31.65 -4.97 46.23
CA ALA A 363 -31.79 -5.76 47.44
C ALA A 363 -33.24 -6.20 47.65
#